data_AF-E4YRC2-F1
#
_entry.id   AF-E4YRC2-F1
#
_cell.length_a   1.000
_cell.length_b   1.000
_cell.length_c   1.000
_cell.angle_alpha   90.00
_cell.angle_beta   90.00
_cell.angle_gamma   90.00
#
_symmetry.space_group_name_H-M   'P 1'
#
loop_
_entity.id
_entity.type
_entity.pdbx_description
1 polymer ?
#
loop_
_entity_poly.entity_id
_entity_poly.type
_entity_poly.pdbx_seq_one_letter_code
_entity_poly.pdbx_strand_id
1 'polypeptide(L)'
;LEIPWIQKELTKEIIRLGGFTTEGIFRLPGEIDKVNSLKAQVEDYEIVDSSSLDCHVVCSLLKLWFRELSEPIFPLALTEQILNSSESMELSVAIVAKLPAENRATLLHLIRFLQTFTKPEVILKTRMDSSNLGMVMAPNLFRPVSDDPRALLDNSRREINLLRNLIEGLDTEDAAIYDSEFRVDIV
;
A
#
# COMPACT_ATOMS: atom_id res chain seq x y z
N LEU A 1 15.29 3.94 -11.50
CA LEU A 1 14.12 3.03 -11.58
C LEU A 1 12.90 3.90 -11.42
N GLU A 2 11.90 3.76 -12.26
CA GLU A 2 10.60 4.42 -12.07
C GLU A 2 9.63 3.42 -11.46
N ILE A 3 8.67 3.92 -10.68
CA ILE A 3 7.58 3.09 -10.14
C ILE A 3 6.58 2.71 -11.24
N PRO A 4 5.79 1.63 -11.07
CA PRO A 4 4.76 1.26 -12.02
C PRO A 4 3.73 2.39 -12.23
N TRP A 5 3.40 2.66 -13.49
CA TRP A 5 2.42 3.71 -13.87
C TRP A 5 1.08 3.56 -13.15
N ILE A 6 0.58 2.32 -13.02
CA ILE A 6 -0.69 2.03 -12.33
C ILE A 6 -0.63 2.51 -10.87
N GLN A 7 0.47 2.24 -10.15
CA GLN A 7 0.62 2.71 -8.78
C GLN A 7 0.59 4.23 -8.71
N LYS A 8 1.37 4.89 -9.60
CA LYS A 8 1.49 6.34 -9.66
C LYS A 8 0.15 7.01 -9.93
N GLU A 9 -0.61 6.53 -10.91
CA GLU A 9 -1.88 7.14 -11.27
C GLU A 9 -2.96 6.89 -10.21
N LEU A 10 -3.05 5.67 -9.66
CA LEU A 10 -4.05 5.39 -8.63
C LEU A 10 -3.79 6.18 -7.34
N THR A 11 -2.53 6.38 -6.92
CA THR A 11 -2.24 7.22 -5.74
C THR A 11 -2.57 8.69 -5.99
N LYS A 12 -2.27 9.22 -7.18
CA LYS A 12 -2.67 10.57 -7.59
C LYS A 12 -4.20 10.74 -7.57
N GLU A 13 -4.94 9.78 -8.11
CA GLU A 13 -6.40 9.86 -8.16
C GLU A 13 -7.02 9.76 -6.76
N ILE A 14 -6.47 8.95 -5.85
CA ILE A 14 -6.91 8.94 -4.44
C ILE A 14 -6.75 10.32 -3.80
N ILE A 15 -5.64 11.02 -4.06
CA ILE A 15 -5.43 12.39 -3.56
C ILE A 15 -6.44 13.34 -4.19
N ARG A 16 -6.62 13.28 -5.52
CA ARG A 16 -7.54 14.13 -6.28
C ARG A 16 -8.99 14.00 -5.81
N LEU A 17 -9.41 12.79 -5.43
CA LEU A 17 -10.75 12.51 -4.90
C LEU A 17 -10.91 12.82 -3.41
N GLY A 18 -9.91 13.44 -2.78
CA GLY A 18 -9.99 13.88 -1.38
C GLY A 18 -9.76 12.76 -0.37
N GLY A 19 -8.96 11.74 -0.70
CA GLY A 19 -8.69 10.59 0.15
C GLY A 19 -8.22 10.92 1.58
N PHE A 20 -7.52 12.05 1.78
CA PHE A 20 -7.11 12.55 3.11
C PHE A 20 -8.28 13.06 3.99
N THR A 21 -9.48 13.12 3.44
CA THR A 21 -10.70 13.52 4.14
C THR A 21 -11.79 12.45 4.14
N THR A 22 -11.56 11.35 3.43
CA THR A 22 -12.49 10.22 3.31
C THR A 22 -12.40 9.31 4.54
N GLU A 23 -13.48 9.19 5.30
CA GLU A 23 -13.56 8.29 6.45
C GLU A 23 -13.40 6.82 6.01
N GLY A 24 -12.57 6.05 6.72
CA GLY A 24 -12.37 4.63 6.45
C GLY A 24 -11.65 4.35 5.12
N ILE A 25 -10.83 5.28 4.61
CA ILE A 25 -10.03 5.09 3.39
C ILE A 25 -9.23 3.78 3.46
N PHE A 26 -9.17 3.02 2.36
CA PHE A 26 -8.69 1.63 2.27
C PHE A 26 -9.44 0.56 3.09
N ARG A 27 -10.13 0.92 4.17
CA ARG A 27 -10.90 -0.02 4.99
C ARG A 27 -12.26 -0.35 4.36
N LEU A 28 -13.00 0.68 3.94
CA LEU A 28 -14.30 0.49 3.30
C LEU A 28 -14.11 0.02 1.85
N PRO A 29 -14.94 -0.94 1.38
CA PRO A 29 -14.86 -1.41 0.01
C PRO A 29 -15.52 -0.41 -0.95
N GLY A 30 -14.86 -0.14 -2.08
CA GLY A 30 -15.55 0.43 -3.24
C GLY A 30 -16.52 -0.55 -3.90
N GLU A 31 -17.45 -0.01 -4.70
CA GLU A 31 -18.41 -0.79 -5.48
C GLU A 31 -17.71 -1.70 -6.49
N ILE A 32 -17.98 -3.01 -6.42
CA ILE A 32 -17.26 -4.05 -7.19
C ILE A 32 -17.35 -3.82 -8.69
N ASP A 33 -18.53 -3.48 -9.21
CA ASP A 33 -18.72 -3.24 -10.65
C ASP A 33 -17.87 -2.05 -11.12
N LYS A 34 -17.81 -0.97 -10.34
CA LYS A 34 -16.97 0.20 -10.64
C LYS A 34 -15.48 -0.12 -10.54
N VAL A 35 -15.07 -0.95 -9.57
CA VAL A 35 -13.68 -1.42 -9.46
C VAL A 35 -13.28 -2.21 -10.71
N ASN A 36 -14.15 -3.11 -11.18
CA ASN A 36 -13.88 -3.91 -12.37
C ASN A 36 -13.87 -3.06 -13.66
N SER A 37 -14.80 -2.11 -13.79
CA SER A 37 -14.78 -1.17 -14.92
C SER A 37 -13.52 -0.31 -14.92
N LEU A 38 -13.11 0.21 -13.75
CA LEU A 38 -11.88 0.99 -13.64
C LEU A 38 -10.63 0.15 -13.93
N LYS A 39 -10.60 -1.11 -13.47
CA LYS A 39 -9.53 -2.05 -13.79
C LYS A 39 -9.36 -2.22 -15.30
N ALA A 40 -10.45 -2.46 -16.02
CA ALA A 40 -10.41 -2.62 -17.48
C ALA A 40 -9.83 -1.38 -18.19
N GLN A 41 -10.24 -0.17 -17.78
CA GLN A 41 -9.68 1.08 -18.33
C GLN A 41 -8.18 1.21 -18.08
N VAL A 42 -7.73 0.89 -16.86
CA VAL A 42 -6.31 0.94 -16.47
C VAL A 42 -5.48 -0.09 -17.25
N GLU A 43 -6.02 -1.30 -17.47
CA GLU A 43 -5.35 -2.34 -18.27
C GLU A 43 -5.21 -1.95 -19.75
N ASP A 44 -6.14 -1.16 -20.27
CA ASP A 44 -6.09 -0.59 -21.62
C ASP A 44 -5.25 0.71 -21.72
N TYR A 45 -4.55 1.10 -20.65
CA TYR A 45 -3.75 2.33 -20.53
C TYR A 45 -4.57 3.62 -20.79
N GLU A 46 -5.88 3.58 -20.52
CA GLU A 46 -6.73 4.76 -20.63
C GLU A 46 -6.47 5.75 -19.50
N ILE A 47 -6.70 7.04 -19.77
CA ILE A 47 -6.69 8.06 -18.74
C ILE A 47 -7.88 7.81 -17.82
N VAL A 48 -7.60 7.57 -16.54
CA VAL A 48 -8.61 7.34 -15.52
C VAL A 48 -9.40 8.64 -15.28
N ASP A 49 -10.60 8.76 -15.85
CA ASP A 49 -11.57 9.77 -15.41
C ASP A 49 -12.28 9.28 -14.15
N SER A 50 -11.60 9.38 -13.00
CA SER A 50 -12.21 9.01 -11.71
C SER A 50 -13.11 10.12 -11.14
N SER A 51 -13.37 11.22 -11.86
CA SER A 51 -14.03 12.41 -11.27
C SER A 51 -15.44 12.14 -10.72
N SER A 52 -16.10 11.09 -11.23
CA SER A 52 -17.42 10.64 -10.81
C SER A 52 -17.38 9.42 -9.86
N LEU A 53 -16.18 8.89 -9.57
CA LEU A 53 -15.99 7.72 -8.73
C LEU A 53 -15.87 8.09 -7.25
N ASP A 54 -16.34 7.17 -6.41
CA ASP A 54 -16.05 7.21 -4.99
C ASP A 54 -14.56 6.86 -4.76
N CYS A 55 -13.89 7.57 -3.85
CA CYS A 55 -12.48 7.34 -3.51
C CYS A 55 -12.20 5.89 -3.09
N HIS A 56 -13.16 5.21 -2.44
CA HIS A 56 -13.06 3.81 -2.06
C HIS A 56 -12.92 2.86 -3.26
N VAL A 57 -13.43 3.22 -4.44
CA VAL A 57 -13.26 2.45 -5.69
C VAL A 57 -11.79 2.43 -6.10
N VAL A 58 -11.15 3.60 -6.12
CA VAL A 58 -9.73 3.73 -6.50
C VAL A 58 -8.82 3.04 -5.48
N CYS A 59 -9.13 3.17 -4.18
CA CYS A 59 -8.42 2.44 -3.12
C CYS A 59 -8.57 0.92 -3.24
N SER A 60 -9.78 0.42 -3.55
CA SER A 60 -10.02 -0.99 -3.78
C SER A 60 -9.19 -1.51 -4.97
N LEU A 61 -9.11 -0.73 -6.05
CA LEU A 61 -8.29 -1.10 -7.21
C LEU A 61 -6.80 -1.09 -6.89
N LEU A 62 -6.29 -0.10 -6.15
CA LEU A 62 -4.87 -0.08 -5.75
C LEU A 62 -4.51 -1.33 -4.93
N LYS A 63 -5.36 -1.71 -3.97
CA LYS A 63 -5.20 -2.95 -3.19
C LYS A 63 -5.24 -4.20 -4.09
N LEU A 64 -6.21 -4.26 -5.01
CA LEU A 64 -6.35 -5.37 -5.94
C LEU A 64 -5.10 -5.53 -6.81
N TRP A 65 -4.57 -4.43 -7.35
CA TRP A 65 -3.38 -4.43 -8.18
C TRP A 65 -2.17 -5.05 -7.47
N PHE A 66 -1.88 -4.63 -6.22
CA PHE A 66 -0.81 -5.25 -5.42
C PHE A 66 -1.03 -6.75 -5.19
N ARG A 67 -2.28 -7.14 -4.91
CA ARG A 67 -2.64 -8.53 -4.63
C ARG A 67 -2.50 -9.44 -5.85
N GLU A 68 -2.71 -8.89 -7.05
CA GLU A 68 -2.69 -9.64 -8.32
C GLU A 68 -1.34 -9.62 -9.04
N LEU A 69 -0.33 -8.92 -8.51
CA LEU A 69 1.04 -8.98 -9.05
C LEU A 69 1.48 -10.43 -9.22
N SER A 70 2.23 -10.74 -10.28
CA SER A 70 2.72 -12.10 -10.58
C SER A 70 3.60 -12.66 -9.46
N GLU A 71 4.33 -11.80 -8.77
CA GLU A 71 5.01 -12.05 -7.51
C GLU A 71 4.57 -10.97 -6.49
N PRO A 72 4.28 -11.32 -5.22
CA PRO A 72 3.93 -10.32 -4.21
C PRO A 72 5.06 -9.30 -4.04
N ILE A 73 4.70 -8.10 -3.57
CA ILE A 73 5.70 -7.05 -3.33
C ILE A 73 6.77 -7.50 -2.33
N PHE A 74 6.39 -8.35 -1.36
CA PHE A 74 7.30 -9.08 -0.50
C PHE A 74 7.55 -10.48 -1.08
N PRO A 75 8.73 -10.72 -1.70
CA PRO A 75 9.02 -11.97 -2.40
C PRO A 75 8.91 -13.21 -1.51
N LEU A 76 8.35 -14.29 -2.07
CA LEU A 76 8.18 -15.56 -1.35
C LEU A 76 9.51 -16.14 -0.85
N ALA A 77 10.59 -15.92 -1.61
CA ALA A 77 11.93 -16.36 -1.24
C ALA A 77 12.49 -15.68 0.03
N LEU A 78 11.92 -14.54 0.42
CA LEU A 78 12.33 -13.76 1.58
C LEU A 78 11.31 -13.82 2.74
N THR A 79 10.16 -14.49 2.57
CA THR A 79 9.05 -14.47 3.54
C THR A 79 9.51 -14.74 4.97
N GLU A 80 10.23 -15.84 5.23
CA GLU A 80 10.69 -16.16 6.58
C GLU A 80 11.56 -15.05 7.19
N GLN A 81 12.50 -14.49 6.42
CA GLN A 81 13.35 -13.39 6.90
C GLN A 81 12.53 -12.13 7.19
N ILE A 82 11.55 -11.84 6.34
CA ILE A 82 10.65 -10.69 6.48
C ILE A 82 9.78 -10.86 7.73
N LEU A 83 9.13 -12.00 7.91
CA LEU A 83 8.30 -12.26 9.08
C LEU A 83 9.13 -12.23 10.37
N ASN A 84 10.36 -12.76 10.36
CA ASN A 84 11.28 -12.69 11.51
C ASN A 84 11.70 -11.26 11.85
N SER A 85 11.72 -10.36 10.87
CA SER A 85 12.04 -8.94 11.10
C SER A 85 10.91 -8.13 11.73
N SER A 86 9.67 -8.65 11.74
CA SER A 86 8.49 -7.93 12.23
C SER A 86 8.47 -7.63 13.74
N GLU A 87 9.35 -8.28 14.52
CA GLU A 87 9.42 -8.11 15.97
C GLU A 87 10.07 -6.79 16.41
N SER A 88 10.87 -6.17 15.53
CA SER A 88 11.55 -4.90 15.79
C SER A 88 11.39 -3.96 14.61
N MET A 89 11.23 -2.67 14.91
CA MET A 89 11.13 -1.63 13.89
C MET A 89 12.42 -1.51 13.09
N GLU A 90 13.57 -1.58 13.76
CA GLU A 90 14.90 -1.50 13.15
C GLU A 90 15.13 -2.66 12.18
N LEU A 91 14.74 -3.88 12.57
CA LEU A 91 14.85 -5.06 11.70
C LEU A 91 13.88 -4.98 10.51
N SER A 92 12.64 -4.53 10.76
CA SER A 92 11.62 -4.32 9.73
C SER A 92 12.12 -3.32 8.68
N VAL A 93 12.74 -2.22 9.08
CA VAL A 93 13.33 -1.23 8.16
C VAL A 93 14.52 -1.82 7.41
N ALA A 94 15.42 -2.52 8.10
CA ALA A 94 16.62 -3.09 7.49
C ALA A 94 16.32 -4.16 6.41
N ILE A 95 15.22 -4.92 6.54
CA ILE A 95 14.88 -5.95 5.55
C ILE A 95 14.54 -5.37 4.18
N VAL A 96 14.07 -4.12 4.12
CA VAL A 96 13.70 -3.43 2.88
C VAL A 96 14.90 -3.35 1.92
N ALA A 97 16.11 -3.17 2.44
CA ALA A 97 17.34 -3.12 1.64
C ALA A 97 17.64 -4.45 0.92
N LYS A 98 17.12 -5.58 1.39
CA LYS A 98 17.29 -6.89 0.77
C LYS A 98 16.28 -7.17 -0.34
N LEU A 99 15.24 -6.36 -0.48
CA LEU A 99 14.26 -6.53 -1.54
C LEU A 99 14.90 -6.24 -2.91
N PRO A 100 14.44 -6.94 -3.98
CA PRO A 100 14.76 -6.57 -5.35
C PRO A 100 14.49 -5.08 -5.59
N ALA A 101 15.25 -4.46 -6.50
CA ALA A 101 15.26 -3.02 -6.64
C ALA A 101 13.87 -2.47 -7.07
N GLU A 102 13.16 -3.22 -7.90
CA GLU A 102 11.82 -2.94 -8.40
C GLU A 102 10.78 -3.02 -7.27
N ASN A 103 10.82 -4.10 -6.48
CA ASN A 103 9.97 -4.28 -5.30
C ASN A 103 10.21 -3.17 -4.28
N ARG A 104 11.49 -2.84 -4.04
CA ARG A 104 11.88 -1.79 -3.09
C ARG A 104 11.38 -0.42 -3.52
N ALA A 105 11.55 -0.04 -4.78
CA ALA A 105 11.07 1.26 -5.29
C ALA A 105 9.55 1.38 -5.17
N THR A 106 8.83 0.34 -5.60
CA THR A 106 7.36 0.28 -5.53
C THR A 106 6.87 0.32 -4.07
N LEU A 107 7.52 -0.43 -3.16
CA LEU A 107 7.19 -0.42 -1.73
C LEU A 107 7.47 0.94 -1.09
N LEU A 108 8.62 1.56 -1.37
CA LEU A 108 8.97 2.87 -0.80
C LEU A 108 7.94 3.94 -1.15
N HIS A 109 7.47 3.97 -2.40
CA HIS A 109 6.39 4.88 -2.78
C HIS A 109 5.10 4.58 -2.02
N LEU A 110 4.72 3.30 -1.88
CA LEU A 110 3.54 2.92 -1.11
C LEU A 110 3.65 3.36 0.35
N ILE A 111 4.78 3.09 1.02
CA ILE A 111 4.99 3.46 2.42
C ILE A 111 4.94 4.97 2.60
N ARG A 112 5.60 5.73 1.71
CA ARG A 112 5.53 7.21 1.73
C ARG A 112 4.10 7.71 1.58
N PHE A 113 3.33 7.10 0.69
CA PHE A 113 1.92 7.45 0.53
C PHE A 113 1.11 7.13 1.79
N LEU A 114 1.27 5.95 2.39
CA LEU A 114 0.57 5.57 3.63
C LEU A 114 0.96 6.47 4.82
N GLN A 115 2.22 6.89 4.92
CA GLN A 115 2.70 7.85 5.93
C GLN A 115 1.98 9.20 5.89
N THR A 116 1.41 9.60 4.75
CA THR A 116 0.66 10.85 4.66
C THR A 116 -0.70 10.76 5.35
N PHE A 117 -1.27 9.54 5.45
CA PHE A 117 -2.52 9.28 6.16
C PHE A 117 -2.35 9.18 7.68
N THR A 118 -1.13 8.93 8.16
CA THR A 118 -0.85 8.81 9.59
C THR A 118 -0.56 10.14 10.29
N LYS A 119 -0.63 11.26 9.56
CA LYS A 119 -0.51 12.58 10.17
C LYS A 119 -1.74 12.88 11.04
N PRO A 120 -1.58 13.50 12.23
CA PRO A 120 -2.67 13.68 13.18
C PRO A 120 -3.93 14.31 12.59
N GLU A 121 -3.76 15.35 11.77
CA GLU A 121 -4.85 16.07 11.10
C GLU A 121 -5.61 15.23 10.05
N VAL A 122 -4.93 14.27 9.43
CA VAL A 122 -5.53 13.34 8.46
C VAL A 122 -6.24 12.21 9.20
N ILE A 123 -5.62 11.64 10.24
CA ILE A 123 -6.24 10.61 11.09
C ILE A 123 -7.58 11.10 11.67
N LEU A 124 -7.68 12.37 12.08
CA LEU A 124 -8.92 12.93 12.61
C LEU A 124 -10.10 12.84 11.61
N LYS A 125 -9.81 12.90 10.30
CA LYS A 125 -10.81 12.83 9.23
C LYS A 125 -11.01 11.39 8.75
N THR A 126 -9.92 10.67 8.49
CA THR A 126 -9.96 9.34 7.87
C THR A 126 -10.21 8.21 8.85
N ARG A 127 -9.89 8.39 10.14
CA ARG A 127 -9.88 7.35 11.19
C ARG A 127 -8.90 6.20 10.91
N MET A 128 -7.91 6.42 10.04
CA MET A 128 -6.95 5.40 9.63
C MET A 128 -5.55 5.73 10.15
N ASP A 129 -5.17 5.12 11.28
CA ASP A 129 -3.80 5.16 11.81
C ASP A 129 -2.90 4.07 11.17
N SER A 130 -1.63 4.03 11.56
CA SER A 130 -0.65 3.04 11.08
C SER A 130 -1.11 1.59 11.30
N SER A 131 -1.77 1.31 12.42
CA SER A 131 -2.28 -0.03 12.75
C SER A 131 -3.43 -0.43 11.82
N ASN A 132 -4.38 0.48 11.60
CA ASN A 132 -5.54 0.25 10.72
C ASN A 132 -5.10 0.11 9.27
N LEU A 133 -4.16 0.95 8.80
CA LEU A 133 -3.58 0.84 7.47
C LEU A 133 -2.81 -0.47 7.30
N GLY A 134 -2.00 -0.85 8.31
CA GLY A 134 -1.30 -2.14 8.34
C GLY A 134 -2.26 -3.31 8.16
N MET A 135 -3.36 -3.33 8.91
CA MET A 135 -4.38 -4.38 8.86
C MET A 135 -5.02 -4.54 7.47
N VAL A 136 -5.34 -3.45 6.80
CA VAL A 136 -6.09 -3.50 5.53
C VAL A 136 -5.18 -3.62 4.31
N MET A 137 -3.93 -3.19 4.41
CA MET A 137 -2.97 -3.22 3.30
C MET A 137 -2.14 -4.50 3.30
N ALA A 138 -1.70 -5.03 4.44
CA ALA A 138 -0.82 -6.19 4.50
C ALA A 138 -1.32 -7.41 3.70
N PRO A 139 -2.61 -7.80 3.74
CA PRO A 139 -3.10 -8.95 2.96
C PRO A 139 -2.96 -8.81 1.44
N ASN A 140 -2.68 -7.60 0.93
CA ASN A 140 -2.48 -7.34 -0.48
C ASN A 140 -1.00 -7.35 -0.88
N LEU A 141 -0.09 -7.36 0.09
CA LEU A 141 1.36 -7.27 -0.11
C LEU A 141 2.06 -8.63 0.05
N PHE A 142 1.38 -9.60 0.66
CA PHE A 142 1.89 -10.93 0.95
C PHE A 142 1.07 -12.01 0.23
N ARG A 143 1.65 -13.21 0.17
CA ARG A 143 0.95 -14.43 -0.22
C ARG A 143 1.05 -15.45 0.91
N PRO A 144 -0.04 -16.19 1.22
CA PRO A 144 0.01 -17.29 2.16
C PRO A 144 1.08 -18.33 1.78
N VAL A 145 1.86 -18.76 2.77
CA VAL A 145 2.91 -19.79 2.62
C VAL A 145 2.58 -21.09 3.35
N SER A 146 1.42 -21.16 4.01
CA SER A 146 0.96 -22.33 4.76
C SER A 146 -0.56 -22.45 4.66
N ASP A 147 -1.07 -23.68 4.65
CA ASP A 147 -2.51 -23.96 4.73
C ASP A 147 -2.96 -24.21 6.19
N ASP A 148 -2.03 -24.27 7.15
CA ASP A 148 -2.37 -24.45 8.56
C ASP A 148 -3.01 -23.18 9.13
N PRO A 149 -4.24 -23.24 9.67
CA PRO A 149 -4.93 -22.07 10.19
C PRO A 149 -4.16 -21.32 11.29
N ARG A 150 -3.37 -22.01 12.12
CA ARG A 150 -2.60 -21.35 13.18
C ARG A 150 -1.41 -20.59 12.61
N ALA A 151 -0.67 -21.21 11.68
CA ALA A 151 0.41 -20.55 10.96
C ALA A 151 -0.10 -19.34 10.16
N LEU A 152 -1.26 -19.45 9.51
CA LEU A 152 -1.89 -18.34 8.79
C LEU A 152 -2.20 -17.14 9.69
N LEU A 153 -2.77 -17.40 10.87
CA LEU A 153 -3.08 -16.34 11.85
C LEU A 153 -1.81 -15.69 12.42
N ASP A 154 -0.78 -16.49 12.70
CA ASP A 154 0.49 -16.00 13.21
C ASP A 154 1.22 -15.14 12.17
N ASN A 155 1.29 -15.62 10.92
CA ASN A 155 1.88 -14.90 9.81
C ASN A 155 1.13 -13.58 9.55
N SER A 156 -0.21 -13.60 9.52
CA SER A 156 -1.00 -12.38 9.34
C SER A 156 -0.68 -11.32 10.41
N ARG A 157 -0.53 -11.72 11.69
CA ARG A 157 -0.13 -10.79 12.76
C ARG A 157 1.25 -10.17 12.49
N ARG A 158 2.21 -10.99 12.02
CA ARG A 158 3.58 -10.57 11.72
C ARG A 158 3.65 -9.67 10.49
N GLU A 159 2.88 -9.96 9.46
CA GLU A 159 2.74 -9.14 8.25
C GLU A 159 2.18 -7.75 8.58
N ILE A 160 1.13 -7.69 9.40
CA ILE A 160 0.52 -6.43 9.86
C ILE A 160 1.54 -5.62 10.69
N ASN A 161 2.24 -6.28 11.62
CA ASN A 161 3.27 -5.62 12.44
C ASN A 161 4.42 -5.09 11.60
N LEU A 162 4.90 -5.87 10.61
CA LEU A 162 5.93 -5.41 9.69
C LEU A 162 5.46 -4.13 8.98
N LEU A 163 4.27 -4.16 8.37
CA LEU A 163 3.78 -3.02 7.62
C LEU A 163 3.59 -1.78 8.51
N ARG A 164 3.09 -1.95 9.73
CA ARG A 164 3.00 -0.86 10.72
C ARG A 164 4.38 -0.29 11.02
N ASN A 165 5.37 -1.14 11.31
CA ASN A 165 6.73 -0.70 11.61
C ASN A 165 7.36 0.06 10.43
N LEU A 166 7.09 -0.36 9.20
CA LEU A 166 7.54 0.36 8.01
C LEU A 166 6.86 1.73 7.87
N ILE A 167 5.55 1.81 8.08
CA ILE A 167 4.82 3.09 8.05
C ILE A 167 5.39 4.05 9.11
N GLU A 168 5.71 3.56 10.31
CA GLU A 168 6.18 4.39 11.42
C GLU A 168 7.66 4.76 11.35
N GLY A 169 8.51 3.88 10.81
CA GLY A 169 9.97 4.00 10.95
C GLY A 169 10.79 3.97 9.67
N LEU A 170 10.21 3.64 8.51
CA LEU A 170 10.96 3.66 7.26
C LEU A 170 11.14 5.10 6.78
N ASP A 171 12.40 5.50 6.58
CA ASP A 171 12.73 6.73 5.88
C ASP A 171 12.34 6.60 4.40
N THR A 172 11.50 7.52 3.94
CA THR A 172 11.00 7.58 2.58
C THR A 172 11.30 8.92 1.90
N GLU A 173 12.16 9.76 2.47
CA GLU A 173 12.55 11.04 1.87
C GLU A 173 13.10 10.85 0.46
N ASP A 174 13.93 9.82 0.30
CA ASP A 174 14.51 9.41 -0.97
C ASP A 174 13.50 8.78 -1.94
N ALA A 175 12.27 8.45 -1.55
CA ALA A 175 11.31 7.86 -2.49
C ALA A 175 10.95 8.80 -3.66
N ALA A 176 11.20 10.11 -3.50
CA ALA A 176 11.07 11.10 -4.57
C ALA A 176 12.04 10.85 -5.76
N ILE A 177 13.11 10.07 -5.56
CA ILE A 177 13.99 9.65 -6.66
C ILE A 177 13.30 8.69 -7.64
N TYR A 178 12.25 8.01 -7.18
CA TYR A 178 11.48 7.05 -7.97
C TYR A 178 10.19 7.65 -8.55
N ASP A 179 9.73 8.77 -7.99
CA ASP A 179 8.63 9.58 -8.51
C ASP A 179 8.82 11.07 -8.14
N SER A 180 9.38 11.83 -9.07
CA SER A 180 9.67 13.25 -8.90
C SER A 180 8.43 14.14 -8.85
N GLU A 181 7.28 13.63 -9.31
CA GLU A 181 6.00 14.32 -9.30
C GLU A 181 5.22 14.09 -8.00
N PHE A 182 5.68 13.15 -7.15
CA PHE A 182 5.00 12.83 -5.90
C PHE A 182 5.21 13.93 -4.85
N ARG A 183 4.41 15.00 -4.98
CA ARG A 183 4.28 16.08 -4.00
C ARG A 183 3.02 15.83 -3.18
N VAL A 184 3.22 15.39 -1.95
CA VAL A 184 2.13 15.36 -0.96
C VAL A 184 2.25 16.60 -0.09
N ASP A 185 2.04 17.76 -0.73
CA ASP A 185 1.82 19.00 -0.01
C ASP A 185 0.44 18.90 0.62
N ILE A 186 0.42 18.75 1.95
CA ILE A 186 -0.83 18.75 2.71
C ILE A 186 -1.30 20.19 2.77
N VAL A 187 -2.35 20.47 2.02
CA VAL A 187 -3.09 21.74 2.07
C VAL A 187 -4.05 21.72 3.27
#